data_AF-A0ABD3NZH1-F1
#
_entry.id   AF-A0ABD3NZH1-F1
#
_cell.length_a   1.000
_cell.length_b   1.000
_cell.length_c   1.000
_cell.angle_alpha   90.00
_cell.angle_beta   90.00
_cell.angle_gamma   90.00
#
_symmetry.space_group_name_H-M   'P 1'
#
loop_
_entity.id
_entity.type
_entity.pdbx_description
1 polymer ?
#
loop_
_entity_poly.entity_id
_entity_poly.type
_entity_poly.pdbx_seq_one_letter_code
_entity_poly.pdbx_strand_id
1 'polypeptide(L)'
;MMIPVGLAFVTVITALVPSTRAASASTSTTTKTSLTCFAHTPSRTCPPHRRGYALDDVILKTTHRRPAAALGSAHPSNHIRTERNDDTHIQTADQITRDILTRYELTNSFERWNFLQKLLENELPPRDVENALVAVLNGYLKYGPVKEEESGGDASPVLDEERWAAMRSLMEGILSLDGKNDDGDPGVLEEEQLQKKQRQEEGVNSRFLHHFVRPPIDYERELFHSSITDTTATIIESSNNIPSPPASSLLTQIEQLLPHPTEEEEAHKSAWDLIIELYGRESVRVREEKLQRWGAEVGENREWKTLCCLGRVLIHYDFLTRGVLFVEGDRMRRK
;
A
#
# COMPACT_ATOMS: atom_id res chain seq x y z
N MET A 1 45.74 30.20 37.42
CA MET A 1 46.69 29.07 37.32
C MET A 1 45.98 27.82 37.81
N MET A 2 45.83 26.84 36.91
CA MET A 2 45.37 25.45 37.06
C MET A 2 44.09 25.16 37.88
N ILE A 3 43.02 24.88 37.13
CA ILE A 3 41.77 24.24 37.55
C ILE A 3 41.95 22.72 37.35
N PRO A 4 41.78 21.86 38.37
CA PRO A 4 41.65 20.43 38.15
C PRO A 4 40.19 20.06 37.89
N VAL A 5 39.94 19.51 36.70
CA VAL A 5 38.69 18.85 36.32
C VAL A 5 38.69 17.45 36.95
N GLY A 6 37.81 17.25 37.94
CA GLY A 6 37.59 15.96 38.60
C GLY A 6 36.52 15.14 37.88
N LEU A 7 36.87 13.89 37.57
CA LEU A 7 36.05 12.83 37.00
C LEU A 7 34.62 12.79 37.58
N ALA A 8 33.62 12.80 36.69
CA ALA A 8 32.27 12.36 37.02
C ALA A 8 32.14 10.85 36.83
N PHE A 9 31.69 10.19 37.89
CA PHE A 9 31.34 8.77 37.96
C PHE A 9 30.19 8.43 36.99
N VAL A 10 30.38 7.40 36.17
CA VAL A 10 29.29 6.72 35.46
C VAL A 10 28.68 5.70 36.41
N THR A 11 27.51 6.00 36.95
CA THR A 11 26.72 5.06 37.75
C THR A 11 25.97 4.12 36.81
N VAL A 12 26.39 2.86 36.76
CA VAL A 12 25.66 1.75 36.14
C VAL A 12 24.53 1.34 37.08
N ILE A 13 23.28 1.59 36.69
CA ILE A 13 22.10 1.04 37.36
C ILE A 13 21.75 -0.29 36.69
N THR A 14 22.22 -1.38 37.28
CA THR A 14 21.76 -2.73 36.96
C THR A 14 20.45 -2.98 37.71
N ALA A 15 19.32 -2.90 37.03
CA ALA A 15 18.02 -3.29 37.60
C ALA A 15 17.92 -4.83 37.61
N LEU A 16 18.04 -5.42 38.80
CA LEU A 16 17.67 -6.80 39.09
C LEU A 16 16.14 -6.93 39.09
N VAL A 17 15.60 -7.76 38.20
CA VAL A 17 14.22 -8.27 38.28
C VAL A 17 14.26 -9.63 39.00
N PRO A 18 13.57 -9.82 40.14
CA PRO A 18 13.46 -11.12 40.77
C PRO A 18 12.40 -11.99 40.09
N SER A 19 12.87 -13.10 39.53
CA SER A 19 12.06 -14.24 39.11
C SER A 19 11.44 -14.91 40.34
N THR A 20 10.12 -14.87 40.45
CA THR A 20 9.36 -15.68 41.41
C THR A 20 8.66 -16.81 40.66
N ARG A 21 9.27 -17.98 40.79
CA ARG A 21 8.78 -19.29 40.34
C ARG A 21 7.85 -19.82 41.43
N ALA A 22 6.54 -19.83 41.17
CA ALA A 22 5.58 -20.57 41.99
C ALA A 22 5.21 -21.88 41.27
N ALA A 23 5.75 -22.97 41.80
CA ALA A 23 5.34 -24.32 41.45
C ALA A 23 4.00 -24.62 42.11
N SER A 24 3.06 -25.20 41.36
CA SER A 24 2.00 -26.02 41.93
C SER A 24 1.79 -27.25 41.06
N ALA A 25 2.04 -28.39 41.70
CA ALA A 25 1.81 -29.72 41.17
C ALA A 25 0.32 -30.08 41.27
N SER A 26 -0.24 -30.72 40.25
CA SER A 26 -1.37 -31.64 40.44
C SER A 26 -1.33 -32.77 39.41
N THR A 27 -0.91 -33.92 39.93
CA THR A 27 -1.43 -35.27 39.70
C THR A 27 -2.13 -35.60 38.39
N SER A 28 -1.45 -36.47 37.64
CA SER A 28 -1.92 -37.48 36.69
C SER A 28 -3.29 -38.10 36.97
N THR A 29 -4.11 -38.23 35.92
CA THR A 29 -4.93 -39.42 35.68
C THR A 29 -4.95 -39.75 34.19
N THR A 30 -4.42 -40.92 33.88
CA THR A 30 -4.34 -41.54 32.57
C THR A 30 -5.68 -42.24 32.28
N THR A 31 -6.35 -41.89 31.19
CA THR A 31 -7.36 -42.76 30.56
C THR A 31 -7.04 -42.90 29.09
N LYS A 32 -6.51 -44.08 28.75
CA LYS A 32 -6.38 -44.57 27.37
C LYS A 32 -7.78 -44.93 26.88
N THR A 33 -8.25 -44.25 25.85
CA THR A 33 -9.33 -44.76 24.99
C THR A 33 -8.78 -44.89 23.59
N SER A 34 -8.38 -46.12 23.27
CA SER A 34 -8.14 -46.59 21.92
C SER A 34 -9.50 -46.93 21.30
N LEU A 35 -9.83 -46.40 20.12
CA LEU A 35 -10.78 -47.02 19.19
C LEU A 35 -10.69 -46.38 17.80
N THR A 36 -10.10 -47.16 16.91
CA THR A 36 -10.58 -47.51 15.56
C THR A 36 -10.89 -46.42 14.53
N CYS A 37 -10.09 -46.50 13.48
CA CYS A 37 -10.32 -46.05 12.12
C CYS A 37 -11.74 -46.38 11.63
N PHE A 38 -12.46 -45.38 11.15
CA PHE A 38 -13.57 -45.55 10.20
C PHE A 38 -13.27 -44.73 8.95
N ALA A 39 -12.83 -45.43 7.91
CA ALA A 39 -12.82 -44.90 6.55
C ALA A 39 -14.26 -44.94 6.03
N HIS A 40 -14.91 -43.78 5.91
CA HIS A 40 -16.12 -43.63 5.12
C HIS A 40 -15.86 -42.64 3.99
N THR A 41 -15.70 -43.19 2.79
CA THR A 41 -15.82 -42.49 1.52
C THR A 41 -17.29 -42.24 1.20
N PRO A 42 -17.77 -40.99 1.08
CA PRO A 42 -19.03 -40.74 0.41
C PRO A 42 -18.79 -40.56 -1.09
N SER A 43 -19.16 -41.60 -1.84
CA SER A 43 -19.51 -41.49 -3.25
C SER A 43 -20.68 -40.51 -3.39
N ARG A 44 -20.45 -39.37 -4.05
CA ARG A 44 -21.53 -38.50 -4.54
C ARG A 44 -21.42 -38.29 -6.03
N THR A 45 -22.32 -38.98 -6.69
CA THR A 45 -22.79 -38.89 -8.07
C THR A 45 -22.99 -37.45 -8.55
N CYS A 46 -22.40 -37.13 -9.70
CA CYS A 46 -22.74 -35.96 -10.51
C CYS A 46 -24.13 -36.13 -11.14
N PRO A 47 -25.01 -35.11 -11.09
CA PRO A 47 -26.12 -35.01 -12.04
C PRO A 47 -25.66 -34.32 -13.33
N PRO A 48 -26.03 -34.83 -14.53
CA PRO A 48 -25.82 -34.12 -15.78
C PRO A 48 -27.01 -33.19 -16.10
N HIS A 49 -26.80 -32.31 -17.07
CA HIS A 49 -27.79 -31.50 -17.81
C HIS A 49 -28.36 -30.26 -17.10
N ARG A 50 -28.72 -29.15 -17.76
CA ARG A 50 -28.64 -28.62 -19.14
C ARG A 50 -29.54 -27.38 -19.07
N ARG A 51 -29.11 -26.22 -19.55
CA ARG A 51 -29.98 -25.23 -20.22
C ARG A 51 -29.13 -24.05 -20.68
N GLY A 52 -29.09 -23.89 -22.00
CA GLY A 52 -28.60 -22.68 -22.63
C GLY A 52 -29.56 -21.53 -22.38
N TYR A 53 -29.00 -20.34 -22.25
CA TYR A 53 -29.74 -19.10 -22.34
C TYR A 53 -29.48 -18.51 -23.72
N ALA A 54 -30.59 -18.21 -24.39
CA ALA A 54 -30.63 -17.52 -25.66
C ALA A 54 -30.11 -16.08 -25.48
N LEU A 55 -29.24 -15.66 -26.38
CA LEU A 55 -28.90 -14.27 -26.62
C LEU A 55 -30.05 -13.64 -27.41
N ASP A 56 -30.83 -12.78 -26.76
CA ASP A 56 -31.75 -11.88 -27.45
C ASP A 56 -30.98 -10.61 -27.85
N ASP A 57 -30.85 -10.43 -29.17
CA ASP A 57 -30.31 -9.23 -29.82
C ASP A 57 -31.19 -8.01 -29.54
N VAL A 58 -30.70 -7.06 -28.73
CA VAL A 58 -31.29 -5.73 -28.59
C VAL A 58 -30.57 -4.75 -29.51
N ILE A 59 -31.21 -4.49 -30.66
CA ILE A 59 -30.85 -3.45 -31.62
C ILE A 59 -31.10 -2.07 -31.00
N LEU A 60 -30.04 -1.37 -30.60
CA LEU A 60 -30.11 0.05 -30.21
C LEU A 60 -30.01 0.94 -31.46
N LYS A 61 -31.12 1.60 -31.80
CA LYS A 61 -31.20 2.66 -32.81
C LYS A 61 -30.49 3.93 -32.32
N THR A 62 -29.42 4.30 -33.00
CA THR A 62 -28.70 5.57 -32.83
C THR A 62 -29.42 6.69 -33.60
N THR A 63 -29.99 7.68 -32.89
CA THR A 63 -30.45 8.93 -33.49
C THR A 63 -29.41 10.03 -33.29
N HIS A 64 -28.68 10.36 -34.35
CA HIS A 64 -27.85 11.56 -34.45
C HIS A 64 -28.74 12.82 -34.43
N ARG A 65 -28.50 13.72 -33.47
CA ARG A 65 -29.07 15.08 -33.49
C ARG A 65 -27.93 16.10 -33.42
N ARG A 66 -27.66 16.72 -34.57
CA ARG A 66 -26.79 17.89 -34.76
C ARG A 66 -27.54 19.15 -34.35
N PRO A 67 -26.89 20.12 -33.68
CA PRO A 67 -27.15 21.54 -33.91
C PRO A 67 -25.85 22.22 -34.37
N ALA A 68 -25.83 22.80 -35.57
CA ALA A 68 -26.24 24.17 -35.87
C ALA A 68 -25.22 25.19 -35.32
N ALA A 69 -24.29 25.55 -36.20
CA ALA A 69 -23.33 26.62 -36.03
C ALA A 69 -24.05 27.98 -36.03
N ALA A 70 -23.73 28.83 -35.06
CA ALA A 70 -24.03 30.25 -35.10
C ALA A 70 -22.70 31.02 -35.09
N LEU A 71 -22.42 31.69 -36.21
CA LEU A 71 -21.39 32.71 -36.31
C LEU A 71 -21.78 33.91 -35.43
N GLY A 72 -20.85 34.37 -34.61
CA GLY A 72 -20.97 35.59 -33.81
C GLY A 72 -19.60 36.15 -33.49
N SER A 73 -19.14 37.03 -34.39
CA SER A 73 -17.92 37.83 -34.30
C SER A 73 -18.08 38.96 -33.26
N ALA A 74 -17.17 39.05 -32.29
CA ALA A 74 -16.76 40.33 -31.68
C ALA A 74 -15.43 40.14 -30.92
N HIS A 75 -14.40 40.84 -31.39
CA HIS A 75 -13.11 41.02 -30.71
C HIS A 75 -13.25 41.81 -29.40
N PRO A 76 -12.48 41.43 -28.37
CA PRO A 76 -11.89 42.45 -27.50
C PRO A 76 -10.37 42.30 -27.36
N SER A 77 -9.75 43.48 -27.28
CA SER A 77 -8.35 43.83 -26.99
C SER A 77 -7.49 42.79 -26.27
N ASN A 78 -6.34 42.52 -26.91
CA ASN A 78 -5.18 41.83 -26.34
C ASN A 78 -4.50 42.71 -25.26
N HIS A 79 -4.91 42.55 -24.00
CA HIS A 79 -3.99 42.74 -22.88
C HIS A 79 -3.28 41.41 -22.67
N ILE A 80 -2.02 41.29 -23.11
CA ILE A 80 -1.15 40.18 -22.74
C ILE A 80 -0.79 40.39 -21.26
N ARG A 81 -1.73 40.04 -20.38
CA ARG A 81 -1.44 39.76 -18.99
C ARG A 81 -0.95 38.33 -19.01
N THR A 82 0.36 38.16 -18.89
CA THR A 82 0.98 36.88 -18.55
C THR A 82 0.55 36.57 -17.12
N GLU A 83 -0.72 36.16 -16.95
CA GLU A 83 -1.14 35.48 -15.74
C GLU A 83 -0.31 34.20 -15.72
N ARG A 84 0.71 34.23 -14.87
CA ARG A 84 1.40 33.04 -14.39
C ARG A 84 0.29 32.15 -13.85
N ASN A 85 -0.15 31.19 -14.65
CA ASN A 85 -0.94 30.07 -14.19
C ASN A 85 0.00 29.25 -13.30
N ASP A 86 0.21 29.71 -12.06
CA ASP A 86 0.78 28.94 -10.97
C ASP A 86 -0.26 27.90 -10.44
N ASP A 87 -1.17 27.45 -11.32
CA ASP A 87 -1.98 26.24 -11.18
C ASP A 87 -1.09 25.01 -11.47
N THR A 88 0.10 24.97 -10.86
CA THR A 88 0.96 23.79 -10.85
C THR A 88 0.29 22.71 -10.01
N HIS A 89 -0.67 22.05 -10.65
CA HIS A 89 -0.69 20.60 -10.74
C HIS A 89 -0.80 19.84 -9.41
N ILE A 90 -1.59 20.35 -8.46
CA ILE A 90 -2.23 19.46 -7.48
C ILE A 90 -3.17 18.57 -8.31
N GLN A 91 -2.67 17.41 -8.74
CA GLN A 91 -3.55 16.36 -9.25
C GLN A 91 -4.54 16.12 -8.13
N THR A 92 -5.81 16.43 -8.40
CA THR A 92 -6.87 16.10 -7.45
C THR A 92 -6.79 14.60 -7.19
N ALA A 93 -7.08 14.17 -5.95
CA ALA A 93 -7.08 12.74 -5.59
C ALA A 93 -7.92 11.90 -6.59
N ASP A 94 -8.94 12.53 -7.19
CA ASP A 94 -9.78 11.98 -8.24
C ASP A 94 -9.04 11.73 -9.57
N GLN A 95 -8.10 12.59 -9.96
CA GLN A 95 -7.26 12.37 -11.15
C GLN A 95 -6.28 11.22 -10.90
N ILE A 96 -5.60 11.23 -9.74
CA ILE A 96 -4.72 10.13 -9.30
C ILE A 96 -5.46 8.79 -9.37
N THR A 97 -6.68 8.77 -8.83
CA THR A 97 -7.55 7.59 -8.81
C THR A 97 -7.88 7.10 -10.22
N ARG A 98 -8.23 8.00 -11.14
CA ARG A 98 -8.54 7.64 -12.54
C ARG A 98 -7.34 7.08 -13.28
N ASP A 99 -6.16 7.64 -13.05
CA ASP A 99 -4.93 7.20 -13.70
C ASP A 99 -4.58 5.75 -13.31
N ILE A 100 -4.62 5.41 -12.02
CA ILE A 100 -4.34 4.05 -11.56
C ILE A 100 -5.44 3.05 -11.96
N LEU A 101 -6.71 3.45 -11.92
CA LEU A 101 -7.84 2.61 -12.31
C LEU A 101 -7.72 2.19 -13.77
N THR A 102 -7.34 3.13 -14.63
CA THR A 102 -7.19 2.87 -16.06
C THR A 102 -5.94 2.04 -16.34
N ARG A 103 -4.82 2.33 -15.67
CA ARG A 103 -3.54 1.64 -15.91
C ARG A 103 -3.54 0.18 -15.48
N TYR A 104 -4.16 -0.13 -14.34
CA TYR A 104 -4.20 -1.48 -13.77
C TYR A 104 -5.56 -2.15 -13.87
N GLU A 105 -6.51 -1.55 -14.59
CA GLU A 105 -7.86 -2.09 -14.79
C GLU A 105 -8.55 -2.53 -13.47
N LEU A 106 -8.39 -1.74 -12.40
CA LEU A 106 -8.82 -2.08 -11.03
C LEU A 106 -10.35 -2.15 -10.85
N THR A 107 -11.12 -2.02 -11.94
CA THR A 107 -12.54 -2.31 -11.99
C THR A 107 -12.82 -3.81 -12.05
N ASN A 108 -11.88 -4.62 -12.56
CA ASN A 108 -11.99 -6.06 -12.64
C ASN A 108 -11.44 -6.72 -11.37
N SER A 109 -12.24 -7.60 -10.75
CA SER A 109 -11.80 -8.38 -9.59
C SER A 109 -10.47 -9.12 -9.79
N PHE A 110 -10.26 -9.75 -10.95
CA PHE A 110 -9.03 -10.49 -11.26
C PHE A 110 -7.80 -9.57 -11.27
N GLU A 111 -7.93 -8.38 -11.84
CA GLU A 111 -6.81 -7.43 -11.91
C GLU A 111 -6.48 -6.84 -10.53
N ARG A 112 -7.44 -6.77 -9.61
CA ARG A 112 -7.17 -6.40 -8.20
C ARG A 112 -6.36 -7.47 -7.47
N TRP A 113 -6.66 -8.75 -7.73
CA TRP A 113 -5.85 -9.87 -7.25
C TRP A 113 -4.43 -9.82 -7.82
N ASN A 114 -4.31 -9.63 -9.14
CA ASN A 114 -3.03 -9.45 -9.83
C ASN A 114 -2.23 -8.27 -9.27
N PHE A 115 -2.89 -7.14 -8.99
CA PHE A 115 -2.27 -5.97 -8.38
C PHE A 115 -1.69 -6.28 -6.99
N LEU A 116 -2.44 -6.97 -6.12
CA LEU A 116 -1.91 -7.37 -4.81
C LEU A 116 -0.77 -8.38 -4.91
N GLN A 117 -0.80 -9.30 -5.87
CA GLN A 117 0.32 -10.21 -6.08
C GLN A 117 1.58 -9.44 -6.48
N LYS A 118 1.49 -8.57 -7.50
CA LYS A 118 2.59 -7.71 -7.95
C LYS A 118 3.11 -6.78 -6.85
N LEU A 119 2.22 -6.30 -5.96
CA LEU A 119 2.62 -5.54 -4.78
C LEU A 119 3.56 -6.36 -3.89
N LEU A 120 3.20 -7.60 -3.56
CA LEU A 120 3.97 -8.45 -2.65
C LEU A 120 5.27 -8.95 -3.29
N GLU A 121 5.30 -9.07 -4.62
CA GLU A 121 6.49 -9.39 -5.41
C GLU A 121 7.40 -8.18 -5.66
N ASN A 122 6.99 -6.98 -5.20
CA ASN A 122 7.69 -5.72 -5.45
C ASN A 122 7.89 -5.44 -6.96
N GLU A 123 6.86 -5.71 -7.77
CA GLU A 123 6.85 -5.44 -9.21
C GLU A 123 6.14 -4.11 -9.55
N LEU A 124 5.51 -3.47 -8.56
CA LEU A 124 4.78 -2.23 -8.76
C LEU A 124 5.66 -1.00 -8.49
N PRO A 125 5.55 0.06 -9.31
CA PRO A 125 6.15 1.36 -8.98
C PRO A 125 5.61 1.85 -7.62
N PRO A 126 6.47 2.29 -6.68
CA PRO A 126 6.02 2.72 -5.35
C PRO A 126 4.97 3.84 -5.41
N ARG A 127 5.06 4.74 -6.40
CA ARG A 127 4.05 5.76 -6.67
C ARG A 127 2.65 5.18 -6.90
N ASP A 128 2.54 4.11 -7.66
CA ASP A 128 1.24 3.52 -7.99
C ASP A 128 0.63 2.81 -6.78
N VAL A 129 1.46 2.20 -5.93
CA VAL A 129 1.04 1.62 -4.65
C VAL A 129 0.46 2.68 -3.72
N GLU A 130 1.15 3.81 -3.57
CA GLU A 130 0.66 4.91 -2.73
C GLU A 130 -0.61 5.55 -3.29
N ASN A 131 -0.70 5.70 -4.61
CA ASN A 131 -1.92 6.15 -5.26
C ASN A 131 -3.09 5.22 -4.98
N ALA A 132 -2.88 3.90 -5.08
CA ALA A 132 -3.89 2.90 -4.77
C ALA A 132 -4.33 2.98 -3.30
N LEU A 133 -3.37 3.09 -2.38
CA LEU A 133 -3.67 3.27 -0.96
C LEU A 133 -4.52 4.52 -0.71
N VAL A 134 -4.09 5.69 -1.20
CA VAL A 134 -4.82 6.95 -1.05
C VAL A 134 -6.22 6.85 -1.64
N ALA A 135 -6.37 6.21 -2.80
CA ALA A 135 -7.66 6.08 -3.46
C ALA A 135 -8.62 5.13 -2.72
N VAL A 136 -8.12 4.02 -2.16
CA VAL A 136 -8.90 3.11 -1.31
C VAL A 136 -9.35 3.82 -0.04
N LEU A 137 -8.43 4.46 0.68
CA LEU A 137 -8.74 5.18 1.92
C LEU A 137 -9.72 6.33 1.69
N ASN A 138 -9.53 7.12 0.63
CA ASN A 138 -10.45 8.20 0.26
C ASN A 138 -11.85 7.66 -0.09
N GLY A 139 -11.92 6.55 -0.83
CA GLY A 139 -13.17 5.86 -1.12
C GLY A 139 -13.89 5.44 0.16
N TYR A 140 -13.14 4.85 1.09
CA TYR A 140 -13.66 4.41 2.37
C TYR A 140 -14.16 5.57 3.25
N LEU A 141 -13.44 6.69 3.31
CA LEU A 141 -13.89 7.89 4.04
C LEU A 141 -15.16 8.51 3.46
N LYS A 142 -15.32 8.48 2.14
CA LYS A 142 -16.46 9.08 1.44
C LYS A 142 -17.73 8.24 1.55
N TYR A 143 -17.60 6.92 1.39
CA TYR A 143 -18.75 6.03 1.27
C TYR A 143 -19.02 5.21 2.54
N GLY A 144 -18.02 5.10 3.42
CA GLY A 144 -18.07 4.29 4.63
C GLY A 144 -18.14 2.78 4.37
N PRO A 145 -18.18 1.98 5.46
CA PRO A 145 -18.61 0.60 5.37
C PRO A 145 -20.03 0.53 4.80
N VAL A 146 -20.31 -0.46 3.96
CA VAL A 146 -21.71 -0.73 3.57
C VAL A 146 -22.42 -1.27 4.80
N LYS A 147 -23.60 -0.75 5.11
CA LYS A 147 -24.38 -1.21 6.25
C LYS A 147 -24.63 -2.71 6.13
N GLU A 148 -24.54 -3.41 7.25
CA GLU A 148 -24.59 -4.87 7.39
C GLU A 148 -25.81 -5.51 6.71
N GLU A 149 -26.91 -4.77 6.54
CA GLU A 149 -28.16 -5.26 5.94
C GLU A 149 -28.00 -5.75 4.49
N GLU A 150 -27.02 -5.24 3.73
CA GLU A 150 -26.72 -5.70 2.36
C GLU A 150 -25.48 -6.58 2.26
N SER A 151 -24.57 -6.52 3.25
CA SER A 151 -23.21 -7.05 3.09
C SER A 151 -23.03 -8.51 3.53
N GLY A 152 -24.09 -9.21 3.92
CA GLY A 152 -24.06 -10.66 4.14
C GLY A 152 -23.03 -11.18 5.15
N GLY A 153 -22.45 -10.30 5.99
CA GLY A 153 -21.42 -10.64 6.96
C GLY A 153 -19.98 -10.24 6.58
N ASP A 154 -19.74 -9.48 5.51
CA ASP A 154 -18.38 -9.09 5.15
C ASP A 154 -17.81 -7.96 6.05
N ALA A 155 -16.61 -8.25 6.55
CA ALA A 155 -15.92 -7.69 7.70
C ALA A 155 -15.24 -6.34 7.47
N SER A 156 -15.90 -5.43 6.75
CA SER A 156 -15.42 -4.05 6.58
C SER A 156 -15.32 -3.35 7.95
N PRO A 157 -14.18 -2.73 8.30
CA PRO A 157 -14.00 -2.12 9.62
C PRO A 157 -14.97 -0.99 9.88
N VAL A 158 -15.63 -1.01 11.04
CA VAL A 158 -16.38 0.15 11.52
C VAL A 158 -15.39 1.26 11.84
N LEU A 159 -15.55 2.42 11.19
CA LEU A 159 -14.72 3.59 11.47
C LEU A 159 -15.22 4.28 12.73
N ASP A 160 -14.40 4.26 13.79
CA ASP A 160 -14.50 5.21 14.87
C ASP A 160 -13.87 6.55 14.47
N GLU A 161 -14.13 7.61 15.25
CA GLU A 161 -13.58 8.94 14.98
C GLU A 161 -12.04 8.94 14.98
N GLU A 162 -11.41 8.06 15.77
CA GLU A 162 -9.96 7.93 15.87
C GLU A 162 -9.34 7.38 14.58
N ARG A 163 -9.83 6.24 14.06
CA ARG A 163 -9.40 5.69 12.77
C ARG A 163 -9.71 6.65 11.63
N TRP A 164 -10.85 7.33 11.71
CA TRP A 164 -11.27 8.32 10.72
C TRP A 164 -10.27 9.49 10.67
N ALA A 165 -9.83 10.01 11.83
CA ALA A 165 -8.79 11.02 11.94
C ALA A 165 -7.40 10.52 11.50
N ALA A 166 -7.02 9.30 11.90
CA ALA A 166 -5.76 8.67 11.51
C ALA A 166 -5.66 8.50 9.98
N MET A 167 -6.75 8.11 9.33
CA MET A 167 -6.81 7.95 7.88
C MET A 167 -6.68 9.30 7.14
N ARG A 168 -7.36 10.36 7.61
CA ARG A 168 -7.16 11.73 7.08
C ARG A 168 -5.70 12.17 7.23
N SER A 169 -5.13 12.02 8.44
CA SER A 169 -3.74 12.37 8.74
C SER A 169 -2.76 11.64 7.83
N LEU A 170 -2.95 10.33 7.65
CA LEU A 170 -2.13 9.52 6.77
C LEU A 170 -2.19 10.02 5.32
N MET A 171 -3.40 10.24 4.79
CA MET A 171 -3.58 10.73 3.42
C MET A 171 -2.93 12.10 3.21
N GLU A 172 -3.14 13.03 4.14
CA GLU A 172 -2.50 14.35 4.10
C GLU A 172 -0.99 14.23 4.18
N GLY A 173 -0.47 13.33 5.02
CA GLY A 173 0.95 13.05 5.14
C GLY A 173 1.57 12.50 3.85
N ILE A 174 0.90 11.55 3.19
CA ILE A 174 1.34 11.01 1.88
C ILE A 174 1.35 12.12 0.82
N LEU A 175 0.27 12.91 0.73
CA LEU A 175 0.13 13.97 -0.28
C LEU A 175 1.09 15.15 -0.02
N SER A 176 1.40 15.45 1.25
CA SER A 176 2.32 16.54 1.63
C SER A 176 3.76 16.25 1.24
N LEU A 177 4.15 14.97 1.16
CA LEU A 177 5.48 14.59 0.68
C LEU A 177 5.66 14.80 -0.83
N ASP A 178 4.56 14.78 -1.60
CA ASP A 178 4.56 15.01 -3.06
C ASP A 178 4.80 16.50 -3.41
N GLY A 179 4.40 17.41 -2.52
CA GLY A 179 4.38 18.87 -2.78
C GLY A 179 5.63 19.64 -2.34
N LYS A 180 6.57 19.02 -1.62
CA LYS A 180 7.77 19.71 -1.14
C LYS A 180 8.85 19.76 -2.23
N ASN A 181 8.46 20.29 -3.39
CA ASN A 181 9.43 20.78 -4.35
C ASN A 181 10.13 21.95 -3.68
N ASP A 182 11.41 21.74 -3.36
CA ASP A 182 12.33 22.77 -2.91
C ASP A 182 12.15 23.97 -3.86
N ASP A 183 11.47 25.02 -3.38
CA ASP A 183 11.22 26.25 -4.13
C ASP A 183 12.58 26.84 -4.45
N GLY A 184 13.15 26.38 -5.56
CA GLY A 184 14.54 26.54 -5.89
C GLY A 184 14.88 28.02 -5.88
N ASP A 185 15.92 28.36 -5.12
CA ASP A 185 16.57 29.66 -5.17
C ASP A 185 16.79 30.03 -6.66
N PRO A 186 16.16 31.11 -7.17
CA PRO A 186 16.11 31.42 -8.60
C PRO A 186 17.47 31.82 -9.21
N GLY A 187 18.59 31.62 -8.50
CA GLY A 187 19.95 32.02 -8.90
C GLY A 187 20.82 30.95 -9.56
N VAL A 188 20.35 29.71 -9.73
CA VAL A 188 21.19 28.61 -10.26
C VAL A 188 21.12 28.54 -11.79
N LEU A 189 22.30 28.52 -12.44
CA LEU A 189 22.55 28.52 -13.89
C LEU A 189 21.71 27.48 -14.66
N GLU A 190 21.17 27.85 -15.83
CA GLU A 190 20.24 27.07 -16.68
C GLU A 190 20.72 25.65 -17.02
N GLU A 191 22.03 25.40 -17.13
CA GLU A 191 22.56 24.07 -17.44
C GLU A 191 22.43 23.06 -16.29
N GLU A 192 22.54 23.52 -15.04
CA GLU A 192 22.32 22.65 -13.88
C GLU A 192 20.82 22.32 -13.73
N GLN A 193 19.94 23.23 -14.16
CA GLN A 193 18.50 23.00 -14.17
C GLN A 193 18.09 21.92 -15.18
N LEU A 194 18.75 21.82 -16.35
CA LEU A 194 18.42 20.78 -17.33
C LEU A 194 18.82 19.38 -16.85
N GLN A 195 19.99 19.24 -16.22
CA GLN A 195 20.41 17.97 -15.61
C GLN A 195 19.60 17.64 -14.35
N LYS A 196 19.24 18.62 -13.52
CA LYS A 196 18.31 18.42 -12.41
C LYS A 196 16.93 18.00 -12.90
N LYS A 197 16.44 18.59 -14.00
CA LYS A 197 15.16 18.23 -14.62
C LYS A 197 15.16 16.80 -15.16
N GLN A 198 16.23 16.37 -15.83
CA GLN A 198 16.36 14.98 -16.28
C GLN A 198 16.46 13.99 -15.11
N ARG A 199 17.19 14.35 -14.04
CA ARG A 199 17.24 13.53 -12.81
C ARG A 199 15.94 13.55 -12.01
N GLN A 200 15.16 14.64 -12.08
CA GLN A 200 13.81 14.71 -11.52
C GLN A 200 12.84 13.83 -12.31
N GLU A 201 12.94 13.84 -13.64
CA GLU A 201 12.14 12.97 -14.51
C GLU A 201 12.49 11.47 -14.34
N GLU A 202 13.74 11.13 -13.98
CA GLU A 202 14.18 9.73 -13.80
C GLU A 202 14.23 9.23 -12.34
N GLY A 203 14.18 10.09 -11.33
CA GLY A 203 14.40 9.65 -9.94
C GLY A 203 13.78 10.47 -8.80
N VAL A 204 13.05 11.56 -9.05
CA VAL A 204 12.67 12.46 -7.95
C VAL A 204 11.29 13.04 -8.18
N ASN A 205 10.32 12.58 -7.39
CA ASN A 205 9.53 13.47 -6.54
C ASN A 205 8.87 12.59 -5.49
N SER A 206 9.51 12.58 -4.32
CA SER A 206 9.63 11.42 -3.45
C SER A 206 8.35 11.07 -2.73
N ARG A 207 7.99 9.81 -2.91
CA ARG A 207 6.91 9.11 -2.24
C ARG A 207 7.48 8.18 -1.18
N PHE A 208 6.82 8.11 -0.02
CA PHE A 208 7.44 7.59 1.22
C PHE A 208 7.93 6.15 1.10
N LEU A 209 7.32 5.35 0.22
CA LEU A 209 7.70 3.96 -0.03
C LEU A 209 9.07 3.79 -0.66
N HIS A 210 9.59 4.78 -1.39
CA HIS A 210 10.98 4.71 -1.90
C HIS A 210 12.02 4.66 -0.78
N HIS A 211 11.66 5.04 0.46
CA HIS A 211 12.53 4.88 1.62
C HIS A 211 12.51 3.46 2.22
N PHE A 212 11.56 2.63 1.83
CA PHE A 212 11.35 1.29 2.40
C PHE A 212 11.49 0.17 1.40
N VAL A 213 11.21 0.46 0.13
CA VAL A 213 11.09 -0.51 -0.95
C VAL A 213 12.06 -0.09 -2.03
N ARG A 214 13.00 -0.98 -2.36
CA ARG A 214 13.91 -0.73 -3.48
C ARG A 214 13.11 -0.79 -4.78
N PRO A 215 13.39 0.08 -5.76
CA PRO A 215 12.78 -0.06 -7.07
C PRO A 215 13.10 -1.47 -7.62
N PRO A 216 12.20 -2.05 -8.43
CA PRO A 216 12.46 -3.33 -9.07
C PRO A 216 13.82 -3.29 -9.77
N ILE A 217 14.67 -4.28 -9.50
CA ILE A 217 15.99 -4.37 -10.11
C ILE A 217 15.80 -4.67 -11.60
N ASP A 218 16.23 -3.74 -12.46
CA ASP A 218 16.30 -3.97 -13.90
C ASP A 218 17.54 -4.84 -14.19
N TYR A 219 17.36 -6.15 -14.08
CA TYR A 219 18.44 -7.12 -14.28
C TYR A 219 19.10 -6.99 -15.67
N GLU A 220 18.38 -6.49 -16.68
CA GLU A 220 18.97 -6.25 -18.00
C GLU A 220 20.05 -5.16 -17.95
N ARG A 221 19.91 -4.14 -17.09
CA ARG A 221 20.92 -3.09 -16.92
C ARG A 221 22.11 -3.53 -16.09
N GLU A 222 21.89 -4.32 -15.04
CA GLU A 222 22.99 -4.77 -14.15
C GLU A 222 23.90 -5.80 -14.81
N LEU A 223 23.37 -6.63 -15.73
CA LEU A 223 24.15 -7.61 -16.48
C LEU A 223 25.24 -6.96 -17.36
N PHE A 224 25.12 -5.69 -17.74
CA PHE A 224 26.14 -4.99 -18.53
C PHE A 224 27.27 -4.35 -17.70
N HIS A 225 27.07 -4.11 -16.40
CA HIS A 225 28.06 -3.43 -15.55
C HIS A 225 28.93 -4.35 -14.69
N SER A 226 28.63 -5.65 -14.62
CA SER A 226 29.28 -6.59 -13.70
C SER A 226 30.65 -7.14 -14.15
N SER A 227 31.28 -6.61 -15.22
CA SER A 227 32.51 -7.25 -15.74
C SER A 227 33.82 -6.90 -15.03
N ILE A 228 33.91 -5.89 -14.15
CA ILE A 228 35.24 -5.48 -13.64
C ILE A 228 35.19 -5.05 -12.15
N THR A 229 35.60 -5.98 -11.29
CA THR A 229 36.31 -5.80 -10.00
C THR A 229 35.82 -4.69 -9.04
N ASP A 230 35.03 -5.04 -8.01
CA ASP A 230 35.24 -4.53 -6.63
C ASP A 230 34.20 -5.08 -5.64
N THR A 231 34.56 -6.15 -4.93
CA THR A 231 33.80 -6.75 -3.82
C THR A 231 33.63 -5.80 -2.62
N THR A 232 34.33 -4.66 -2.60
CA THR A 232 34.28 -3.66 -1.52
C THR A 232 33.13 -2.66 -1.68
N ALA A 233 32.53 -2.52 -2.86
CA ALA A 233 31.46 -1.55 -3.10
C ALA A 233 30.13 -1.93 -2.43
N THR A 234 29.83 -3.22 -2.28
CA THR A 234 28.55 -3.73 -1.76
C THR A 234 28.33 -3.46 -0.26
N ILE A 235 29.40 -3.24 0.52
CA ILE A 235 29.29 -3.01 1.97
C ILE A 235 28.86 -1.56 2.27
N ILE A 236 29.19 -0.59 1.41
CA ILE A 236 28.95 0.83 1.67
C ILE A 236 27.50 1.25 1.35
N GLU A 237 26.84 0.59 0.39
CA GLU A 237 25.43 0.88 0.05
C GLU A 237 24.43 0.47 1.15
N SER A 238 24.81 -0.42 2.05
CA SER A 238 23.91 -0.89 3.12
C SER A 238 23.67 0.17 4.20
N SER A 239 24.64 1.05 4.45
CA SER A 239 24.59 2.09 5.50
C SER A 239 23.69 3.30 5.18
N ASN A 240 23.30 3.50 3.92
CA ASN A 240 22.49 4.65 3.51
C ASN A 240 20.98 4.39 3.51
N ASN A 241 20.51 3.20 3.92
CA ASN A 241 19.10 2.82 3.89
C ASN A 241 18.31 3.17 5.18
N ILE A 242 18.77 4.14 5.97
CA ILE A 242 17.96 4.63 7.10
C ILE A 242 16.83 5.50 6.52
N PRO A 243 15.56 5.11 6.68
CA PRO A 243 14.45 5.89 6.16
C PRO A 243 14.40 7.25 6.81
N SER A 244 13.92 8.23 6.05
CA SER A 244 13.67 9.56 6.59
C SER A 244 12.70 9.46 7.79
N PRO A 245 12.88 10.27 8.85
CA PRO A 245 11.96 10.29 9.99
C PRO A 245 10.49 10.46 9.60
N PRO A 246 10.13 11.30 8.60
CA PRO A 246 8.76 11.42 8.11
C PRO A 246 8.21 10.11 7.55
N ALA A 247 9.00 9.38 6.75
CA ALA A 247 8.58 8.10 6.17
C ALA A 247 8.31 7.05 7.25
N SER A 248 9.15 7.01 8.30
CA SER A 248 8.93 6.11 9.45
C SER A 248 7.65 6.45 10.21
N SER A 249 7.33 7.74 10.35
CA SER A 249 6.06 8.18 10.97
C SER A 249 4.85 7.72 10.16
N LEU A 250 4.90 7.81 8.82
CA LEU A 250 3.81 7.34 7.96
C LEU A 250 3.62 5.84 8.04
N LEU A 251 4.71 5.06 8.07
CA LEU A 251 4.59 3.61 8.23
C LEU A 251 3.91 3.25 9.56
N THR A 252 4.23 3.93 10.65
CA THR A 252 3.54 3.75 11.94
C THR A 252 2.05 4.09 11.84
N GLN A 253 1.69 5.16 11.12
CA GLN A 253 0.27 5.51 10.89
C GLN A 253 -0.46 4.46 10.06
N ILE A 254 0.19 3.84 9.07
CA ILE A 254 -0.38 2.73 8.30
C ILE A 254 -0.59 1.51 9.20
N GLU A 255 0.38 1.19 10.06
CA GLU A 255 0.26 0.09 11.03
C GLU A 255 -0.90 0.29 12.01
N GLN A 256 -1.24 1.54 12.36
CA GLN A 256 -2.41 1.87 13.19
C GLN A 256 -3.76 1.62 12.50
N LEU A 257 -3.78 1.54 11.16
CA LEU A 257 -4.99 1.23 10.39
C LEU A 257 -5.22 -0.28 10.21
N LEU A 258 -4.30 -1.13 10.68
CA LEU A 258 -4.46 -2.58 10.62
C LEU A 258 -5.43 -3.08 11.70
N PRO A 259 -6.13 -4.20 11.45
CA PRO A 259 -6.96 -4.85 12.46
C PRO A 259 -6.11 -5.26 13.67
N HIS A 260 -6.58 -4.89 14.86
CA HIS A 260 -5.86 -5.17 16.10
C HIS A 260 -5.82 -6.69 16.34
N PRO A 261 -4.64 -7.31 16.59
CA PRO A 261 -4.50 -8.76 16.66
C PRO A 261 -5.34 -9.42 17.76
N THR A 262 -5.67 -8.69 18.82
CA THR A 262 -6.44 -9.21 19.97
C THR A 262 -7.92 -8.83 19.93
N GLU A 263 -8.25 -7.66 19.37
CA GLU A 263 -9.64 -7.16 19.39
C GLU A 263 -10.40 -7.55 18.12
N GLU A 264 -9.69 -7.63 17.00
CA GLU A 264 -10.21 -7.99 15.68
C GLU A 264 -9.46 -9.23 15.14
N GLU A 265 -9.34 -10.27 15.96
CA GLU A 265 -8.56 -11.49 15.66
C GLU A 265 -8.95 -12.11 14.30
N GLU A 266 -10.25 -12.18 14.00
CA GLU A 266 -10.77 -12.77 12.76
C GLU A 266 -10.34 -11.97 11.52
N ALA A 267 -10.51 -10.64 11.54
CA ALA A 267 -10.08 -9.76 10.46
C ALA A 267 -8.55 -9.77 10.30
N HIS A 268 -7.83 -9.78 11.42
CA HIS A 268 -6.36 -9.87 11.43
C HIS A 268 -5.87 -11.17 10.78
N LYS A 269 -6.45 -12.30 11.15
CA LYS A 269 -6.11 -13.62 10.63
C LYS A 269 -6.51 -13.76 9.16
N SER A 270 -7.72 -13.35 8.80
CA SER A 270 -8.21 -13.38 7.42
C SER A 270 -7.30 -12.59 6.47
N ALA A 271 -6.90 -11.37 6.85
CA ALA A 271 -5.95 -10.58 6.07
C ALA A 271 -4.60 -11.29 5.90
N TRP A 272 -4.11 -11.98 6.93
CA TRP A 272 -2.87 -12.76 6.85
C TRP A 272 -2.98 -14.00 5.99
N ASP A 273 -4.08 -14.76 6.12
CA ASP A 273 -4.32 -15.96 5.32
C ASP A 273 -4.34 -15.60 3.82
N LEU A 274 -4.93 -14.47 3.46
CA LEU A 274 -4.90 -13.94 2.09
C LEU A 274 -3.50 -13.55 1.60
N ILE A 275 -2.67 -12.92 2.45
CA ILE A 275 -1.26 -12.64 2.10
C ILE A 275 -0.48 -13.94 1.86
N ILE A 276 -0.71 -14.96 2.69
CA ILE A 276 -0.08 -16.28 2.57
C ILE A 276 -0.52 -17.00 1.29
N GLU A 277 -1.80 -16.88 0.94
CA GLU A 277 -2.36 -17.45 -0.28
C GLU A 277 -1.78 -16.77 -1.54
N LEU A 278 -1.74 -15.43 -1.54
CA LEU A 278 -1.23 -14.61 -2.65
C LEU A 278 0.26 -14.81 -2.91
N TYR A 279 1.08 -14.74 -1.85
CA TYR A 279 2.54 -14.77 -1.99
C TYR A 279 3.12 -16.19 -1.99
N GLY A 280 2.33 -17.16 -1.52
CA GLY A 280 2.74 -18.53 -1.30
C GLY A 280 3.32 -18.75 0.10
N ARG A 281 2.80 -19.78 0.77
CA ARG A 281 3.17 -20.14 2.15
C ARG A 281 4.67 -20.31 2.37
N GLU A 282 5.36 -20.95 1.43
CA GLU A 282 6.80 -21.18 1.56
C GLU A 282 7.61 -19.88 1.42
N SER A 283 7.21 -18.99 0.51
CA SER A 283 7.83 -17.68 0.32
C SER A 283 7.70 -16.81 1.57
N VAL A 284 6.52 -16.80 2.20
CA VAL A 284 6.29 -16.11 3.48
C VAL A 284 7.18 -16.70 4.57
N ARG A 285 7.22 -18.02 4.72
CA ARG A 285 8.05 -18.71 5.73
C ARG A 285 9.52 -18.35 5.61
N VAL A 286 10.08 -18.35 4.40
CA VAL A 286 11.49 -18.01 4.16
C VAL A 286 11.78 -16.55 4.53
N ARG A 287 10.90 -15.61 4.18
CA ARG A 287 11.07 -14.19 4.52
C ARG A 287 10.92 -13.93 6.02
N GLU A 288 9.98 -14.59 6.69
CA GLU A 288 9.84 -14.50 8.15
C GLU A 288 11.02 -15.11 8.90
N GLU A 289 11.56 -16.24 8.43
CA GLU A 289 12.74 -16.85 9.03
C GLU A 289 13.97 -15.91 8.92
N LYS A 290 14.14 -15.25 7.76
CA LYS A 290 15.14 -14.20 7.59
C LYS A 290 14.93 -13.02 8.54
N LEU A 291 13.68 -12.61 8.75
CA LEU A 291 13.30 -11.55 9.68
C LEU A 291 13.69 -11.89 11.13
N GLN A 292 13.41 -13.12 11.57
CA GLN A 292 13.73 -13.58 12.92
C GLN A 292 15.24 -13.73 13.14
N ARG A 293 15.97 -14.18 12.12
CA ARG A 293 17.41 -14.46 12.23
C ARG A 293 18.28 -13.20 12.24
N TRP A 294 17.96 -12.22 11.39
CA TRP A 294 18.79 -11.04 11.18
C TRP A 294 18.24 -9.78 11.85
N GLY A 295 17.07 -9.88 12.49
CA GLY A 295 16.39 -8.75 13.11
C GLY A 295 15.61 -7.89 12.12
N ALA A 296 14.69 -7.08 12.63
CA ALA A 296 13.78 -6.27 11.83
C ALA A 296 14.46 -5.09 11.11
N GLU A 297 15.72 -4.79 11.41
CA GLU A 297 16.41 -3.58 10.93
C GLU A 297 17.17 -3.76 9.60
N VAL A 298 17.25 -4.98 9.07
CA VAL A 298 17.88 -5.23 7.76
C VAL A 298 16.98 -4.71 6.63
N GLY A 299 17.53 -4.03 5.63
CA GLY A 299 16.76 -3.38 4.55
C GLY A 299 15.72 -4.28 3.86
N GLU A 300 16.10 -5.49 3.45
CA GLU A 300 15.17 -6.47 2.82
C GLU A 300 14.01 -6.85 3.76
N ASN A 301 14.30 -6.97 5.06
CA ASN A 301 13.31 -7.31 6.07
C ASN A 301 12.28 -6.18 6.23
N ARG A 302 12.73 -4.93 6.11
CA ARG A 302 11.87 -3.75 6.21
C ARG A 302 10.99 -3.57 4.98
N GLU A 303 11.52 -3.87 3.80
CA GLU A 303 10.75 -3.88 2.55
C GLU A 303 9.58 -4.87 2.64
N TRP A 304 9.88 -6.13 2.98
CA TRP A 304 8.85 -7.16 3.12
C TRP A 304 7.76 -6.78 4.15
N LYS A 305 8.18 -6.25 5.31
CA LYS A 305 7.24 -5.79 6.35
C LYS A 305 6.34 -4.68 5.83
N THR A 306 6.91 -3.71 5.11
CA THR A 306 6.16 -2.59 4.52
C THR A 306 5.14 -3.08 3.50
N LEU A 307 5.53 -3.97 2.58
CA LEU A 307 4.65 -4.52 1.57
C LEU A 307 3.51 -5.36 2.17
N CYS A 308 3.81 -6.18 3.18
CA CYS A 308 2.78 -6.91 3.93
C CYS A 308 1.81 -5.97 4.64
N CYS A 309 2.32 -4.92 5.28
CA CYS A 309 1.51 -3.93 5.97
C CYS A 309 0.52 -3.27 5.00
N LEU A 310 1.02 -2.80 3.85
CA LEU A 310 0.18 -2.21 2.80
C LEU A 310 -0.85 -3.20 2.23
N GLY A 311 -0.42 -4.41 1.88
CA GLY A 311 -1.32 -5.43 1.35
C GLY A 311 -2.46 -5.75 2.32
N ARG A 312 -2.15 -5.85 3.61
CA ARG A 312 -3.15 -6.10 4.66
C ARG A 312 -4.10 -4.93 4.86
N VAL A 313 -3.62 -3.68 4.77
CA VAL A 313 -4.50 -2.50 4.79
C VAL A 313 -5.44 -2.53 3.59
N LEU A 314 -4.93 -2.78 2.37
CA LEU A 314 -5.78 -2.87 1.17
C LEU A 314 -6.84 -3.96 1.31
N ILE A 315 -6.47 -5.15 1.79
CA ILE A 315 -7.41 -6.25 2.04
C ILE A 315 -8.46 -5.86 3.09
N HIS A 316 -8.03 -5.26 4.21
CA HIS A 316 -8.91 -4.89 5.32
C HIS A 316 -9.95 -3.85 4.91
N TYR A 317 -9.62 -2.93 4.00
CA TYR A 317 -10.54 -1.93 3.46
C TYR A 317 -11.20 -2.37 2.14
N ASP A 318 -11.49 -3.67 2.01
CA ASP A 318 -12.30 -4.25 0.92
C ASP A 318 -11.79 -4.01 -0.51
N PHE A 319 -10.48 -3.82 -0.69
CA PHE A 319 -9.91 -3.58 -2.02
C PHE A 319 -10.27 -4.72 -3.00
N LEU A 320 -10.23 -5.97 -2.58
CA LEU A 320 -10.48 -7.12 -3.48
C LEU A 320 -11.92 -7.22 -3.97
N THR A 321 -12.90 -6.77 -3.18
CA THR A 321 -14.33 -6.85 -3.51
C THR A 321 -14.83 -5.57 -4.16
N ARG A 322 -14.43 -4.41 -3.63
CA ARG A 322 -14.91 -3.09 -4.08
C ARG A 322 -13.96 -2.39 -5.03
N GLY A 323 -12.66 -2.65 -4.92
CA GLY A 323 -11.63 -1.95 -5.68
C GLY A 323 -11.51 -0.50 -5.25
N VAL A 324 -11.12 0.33 -6.19
CA VAL A 324 -10.97 1.76 -5.96
C VAL A 324 -12.29 2.47 -6.24
N LEU A 325 -12.93 2.99 -5.20
CA LEU A 325 -14.22 3.67 -5.33
C LEU A 325 -14.02 5.07 -5.91
N PHE A 326 -14.40 5.25 -7.19
CA PHE A 326 -14.38 6.55 -7.85
C PHE A 326 -15.74 7.25 -7.75
N VAL A 327 -15.74 8.55 -7.44
CA VAL A 327 -16.93 9.41 -7.50
C VAL A 327 -17.17 9.79 -8.95
N GLU A 328 -17.74 8.89 -9.74
CA GLU A 328 -18.24 9.29 -11.06
C GLU A 328 -19.57 10.00 -10.85
N GLY A 329 -19.48 11.33 -10.67
CA GLY A 329 -20.57 12.25 -10.33
C GLY A 329 -21.98 11.71 -10.54
N ASP A 330 -22.58 11.21 -9.45
CA ASP A 330 -24.02 11.20 -9.19
C ASP A 330 -24.97 10.65 -10.29
N ARG A 331 -24.51 9.79 -11.19
CA ARG A 331 -25.37 9.18 -12.23
C ARG A 331 -25.52 7.67 -12.18
N MET A 332 -24.94 6.99 -11.22
CA MET A 332 -25.39 5.65 -10.86
C MET A 332 -26.65 5.77 -9.99
N ARG A 333 -27.76 6.09 -10.68
CA ARG A 333 -29.12 5.80 -10.21
C ARG A 333 -29.11 4.35 -9.72
N ARG A 334 -29.31 4.16 -8.43
CA ARG A 334 -29.77 2.89 -7.85
C ARG A 334 -30.93 2.39 -8.73
N LYS A 335 -30.71 1.28 -9.41
CA LYS A 335 -31.76 0.52 -10.10
C LYS A 335 -32.24 -0.57 -9.16
#